data_AF-A0A3F2S3R9-F1
#
_entry.id   AF-A0A3F2S3R9-F1
#
_cell.length_a   1.000
_cell.length_b   1.000
_cell.length_c   1.000
_cell.angle_alpha   90.00
_cell.angle_beta   90.00
_cell.angle_gamma   90.00
#
_symmetry.space_group_name_H-M   'P 1'
#
loop_
_entity.id
_entity.type
_entity.pdbx_description
1 polymer ?
#
loop_
_entity_poly.entity_id
_entity_poly.type
_entity_poly.pdbx_seq_one_letter_code
_entity_poly.pdbx_strand_id
1 'polypeptide(L)'
;MGRREATRKKQWRDAPPGAERLALGLQLIEGSKQAFERQQSELDALHRAQEAAEHQVSTVHSELREAEKELAILERELQEIDQLDADVRELTHEAERLHAGGVEGLLRNHLSSSHNQQPLGNGVPENTSSPDNDEVAPYELGAENAFESKEALKKRQADAYAVEMALSIKRGEREKKKRDLEAEFASAFAEVQRKRDALSALEERLADMEQIRMQKDREFARLQRHLMELLEEQKLELENLREKGIELETATATSAAAAAATAAKAREHEARSHAMFESTEELMKFQFMSMSLSNLLTTVAQRKQQELAQQKREEEEALAPGRQQPLPEQLRSWTVDDVGRWLDSLSLPQYKAAFKEGAVDGEFLMELSAEDVAEVLGVSHKLHVRKLLTARNKLLPLASAERTQLDAVNHEVNAARARGRGQEAAPGDDISLEVETVFSQARNGRMKRLVESLDAGFPIDSEDDKANTLLLLACQNVNQRMVELLVTRRANVNHRNAQGNTPLHFAMAYDGEGVLGEYLIAHGADDTIENNSGLTPYDGLTAD
;
A
#
# COMPACT_ATOMS: atom_id res chain seq x y z
N MET A 1 -5.66 -17.29 -44.87
CA MET A 1 -7.07 -17.74 -44.78
C MET A 1 -8.03 -16.73 -45.40
N GLY A 2 -8.08 -15.49 -44.90
CA GLY A 2 -9.04 -14.43 -45.26
C GLY A 2 -9.55 -14.31 -46.72
N ARG A 3 -8.69 -14.46 -47.76
CA ARG A 3 -9.17 -14.42 -49.16
C ARG A 3 -10.19 -15.53 -49.48
N ARG A 4 -10.02 -16.73 -48.92
CA ARG A 4 -10.93 -17.88 -49.12
C ARG A 4 -12.24 -17.73 -48.33
N GLU A 5 -12.17 -17.16 -47.12
CA GLU A 5 -13.35 -16.85 -46.30
C GLU A 5 -14.18 -15.73 -46.92
N ALA A 6 -13.53 -14.67 -47.41
CA ALA A 6 -14.19 -13.59 -48.13
C ALA A 6 -14.90 -14.09 -49.40
N THR A 7 -14.30 -15.00 -50.16
CA THR A 7 -14.97 -15.62 -51.32
C THR A 7 -16.15 -16.51 -50.92
N ARG A 8 -16.05 -17.31 -49.83
CA ARG A 8 -17.17 -18.13 -49.34
C ARG A 8 -18.32 -17.27 -48.83
N LYS A 9 -18.02 -16.22 -48.05
CA LYS A 9 -19.01 -15.26 -47.52
C LYS A 9 -19.67 -14.46 -48.64
N LYS A 10 -18.95 -14.16 -49.73
CA LYS A 10 -19.53 -13.61 -50.95
C LYS A 10 -20.44 -14.61 -51.68
N GLN A 11 -19.97 -15.84 -51.91
CA GLN A 11 -20.76 -16.91 -52.54
C GLN A 11 -22.07 -17.19 -51.79
N TRP A 12 -22.05 -17.16 -50.46
CA TRP A 12 -23.24 -17.29 -49.62
C TRP A 12 -24.22 -16.10 -49.76
N ARG A 13 -23.71 -14.85 -49.76
CA ARG A 13 -24.53 -13.65 -49.98
C ARG A 13 -25.14 -13.57 -51.39
N ASP A 14 -24.39 -14.00 -52.40
CA ASP A 14 -24.80 -14.01 -53.80
C ASP A 14 -25.75 -15.21 -54.12
N ALA A 15 -25.92 -16.17 -53.20
CA ALA A 15 -26.79 -17.33 -53.39
C ALA A 15 -28.28 -16.97 -53.22
N PRO A 16 -29.18 -17.56 -54.03
CA PRO A 16 -30.61 -17.34 -53.90
C PRO A 16 -31.17 -17.93 -52.60
N PRO A 17 -32.21 -17.33 -51.98
CA PRO A 17 -32.84 -17.87 -50.77
C PRO A 17 -33.36 -19.30 -51.01
N GLY A 18 -32.77 -20.29 -50.34
CA GLY A 18 -32.96 -21.70 -50.67
C GLY A 18 -31.99 -22.64 -49.94
N ALA A 19 -32.15 -23.93 -50.18
CA ALA A 19 -31.32 -24.97 -49.55
C ALA A 19 -29.80 -24.83 -49.86
N GLU A 20 -29.43 -24.28 -51.02
CA GLU A 20 -28.03 -24.02 -51.37
C GLU A 20 -27.39 -22.92 -50.50
N ARG A 21 -28.16 -21.88 -50.18
CA ARG A 21 -27.72 -20.80 -49.29
C ARG A 21 -27.59 -21.29 -47.84
N LEU A 22 -28.52 -22.12 -47.38
CA LEU A 22 -28.38 -22.81 -46.07
C LEU A 22 -27.12 -23.70 -46.01
N ALA A 23 -26.86 -24.51 -47.03
CA ALA A 23 -25.69 -25.38 -47.06
C ALA A 23 -24.36 -24.59 -47.03
N LEU A 24 -24.31 -23.43 -47.70
CA LEU A 24 -23.16 -22.52 -47.65
C LEU A 24 -23.04 -21.80 -46.29
N GLY A 25 -24.15 -21.43 -45.66
CA GLY A 25 -24.16 -20.80 -44.34
C GLY A 25 -23.70 -21.75 -43.23
N LEU A 26 -24.14 -23.01 -43.23
CA LEU A 26 -23.66 -24.05 -42.31
C LEU A 26 -22.13 -24.27 -42.44
N GLN A 27 -21.56 -24.21 -43.65
CA GLN A 27 -20.11 -24.28 -43.84
C GLN A 27 -19.36 -23.05 -43.30
N LEU A 28 -19.98 -21.87 -43.29
CA LEU A 28 -19.43 -20.67 -42.67
C LEU A 28 -19.51 -20.73 -41.14
N ILE A 29 -20.60 -21.28 -40.59
CA ILE A 29 -20.78 -21.51 -39.15
C ILE A 29 -19.74 -22.50 -38.63
N GLU A 30 -19.58 -23.67 -39.25
CA GLU A 30 -18.59 -24.68 -38.82
C GLU A 30 -17.15 -24.15 -38.90
N GLY A 31 -16.81 -23.40 -39.96
CA GLY A 31 -15.52 -22.71 -40.05
C GLY A 31 -15.31 -21.66 -38.95
N SER A 32 -16.38 -20.93 -38.58
CA SER A 32 -16.34 -19.91 -37.52
C SER A 32 -16.26 -20.54 -36.12
N LYS A 33 -16.93 -21.68 -35.89
CA LYS A 33 -16.85 -22.48 -34.67
C LYS A 33 -15.43 -23.00 -34.44
N GLN A 34 -14.78 -23.57 -35.45
CA GLN A 34 -13.39 -24.01 -35.34
C GLN A 34 -12.40 -22.84 -35.11
N ALA A 35 -12.71 -21.63 -35.59
CA ALA A 35 -11.93 -20.44 -35.28
C ALA A 35 -12.16 -19.99 -33.82
N PHE A 36 -13.41 -20.06 -33.34
CA PHE A 36 -13.79 -19.74 -31.96
C PHE A 36 -13.14 -20.69 -30.94
N GLU A 37 -13.20 -22.00 -31.16
CA GLU A 37 -12.54 -23.01 -30.31
C GLU A 37 -11.02 -22.80 -30.23
N ARG A 38 -10.37 -22.46 -31.35
CA ARG A 38 -8.94 -22.12 -31.36
C ARG A 38 -8.66 -20.86 -30.54
N GLN A 39 -9.40 -19.77 -30.75
CA GLN A 39 -9.21 -18.54 -29.97
C GLN A 39 -9.50 -18.73 -28.48
N GLN A 40 -10.49 -19.56 -28.12
CA GLN A 40 -10.73 -19.93 -26.72
C GLN A 40 -9.53 -20.67 -26.13
N SER A 41 -8.98 -21.67 -26.82
CA SER A 41 -7.79 -22.39 -26.34
C SER A 41 -6.52 -21.52 -26.26
N GLU A 42 -6.40 -20.51 -27.13
CA GLU A 42 -5.34 -19.49 -27.06
C GLU A 42 -5.52 -18.59 -25.81
N LEU A 43 -6.74 -18.14 -25.52
CA LEU A 43 -7.06 -17.34 -24.31
C LEU A 43 -6.84 -18.16 -23.02
N ASP A 44 -7.28 -19.41 -22.96
CA ASP A 44 -7.06 -20.30 -21.81
C ASP A 44 -5.56 -20.61 -21.60
N ALA A 45 -4.76 -20.62 -22.66
CA ALA A 45 -3.30 -20.75 -22.56
C ALA A 45 -2.65 -19.45 -22.03
N LEU A 46 -3.09 -18.28 -22.51
CA LEU A 46 -2.64 -16.98 -22.01
C LEU A 46 -2.99 -16.77 -20.53
N HIS A 47 -4.20 -17.15 -20.10
CA HIS A 47 -4.60 -17.08 -18.69
C HIS A 47 -3.68 -17.90 -17.77
N ARG A 48 -3.42 -19.16 -18.11
CA ARG A 48 -2.49 -20.01 -17.32
C ARG A 48 -1.05 -19.50 -17.34
N ALA A 49 -0.60 -18.90 -18.44
CA ALA A 49 0.72 -18.26 -18.51
C ALA A 49 0.81 -17.01 -17.61
N GLN A 50 -0.27 -16.21 -17.56
CA GLN A 50 -0.39 -15.06 -16.67
C GLN A 50 -0.41 -15.49 -15.20
N GLU A 51 -1.25 -16.46 -14.81
CA GLU A 51 -1.30 -16.99 -13.43
C GLU A 51 0.07 -17.50 -12.96
N ALA A 52 0.81 -18.19 -13.83
CA ALA A 52 2.17 -18.65 -13.53
C ALA A 52 3.17 -17.49 -13.36
N ALA A 53 3.06 -16.42 -14.16
CA ALA A 53 3.90 -15.24 -14.05
C ALA A 53 3.56 -14.37 -12.82
N GLU A 54 2.28 -14.24 -12.47
CA GLU A 54 1.82 -13.59 -11.24
C GLU A 54 2.33 -14.33 -9.99
N HIS A 55 2.33 -15.67 -10.02
CA HIS A 55 2.95 -16.47 -8.97
C HIS A 55 4.47 -16.21 -8.88
N GLN A 56 5.18 -16.11 -10.01
CA GLN A 56 6.62 -15.78 -10.02
C GLN A 56 6.89 -14.37 -9.47
N VAL A 57 6.06 -13.38 -9.80
CA VAL A 57 6.14 -12.03 -9.20
C VAL A 57 5.92 -12.07 -7.69
N SER A 58 4.96 -12.89 -7.21
CA SER A 58 4.72 -13.07 -5.78
C SER A 58 5.91 -13.73 -5.06
N THR A 59 6.56 -14.73 -5.66
CA THR A 59 7.74 -15.38 -5.04
C THR A 59 8.94 -14.45 -4.99
N VAL A 60 9.22 -13.70 -6.07
CA VAL A 60 10.28 -12.69 -6.10
C VAL A 60 10.00 -11.58 -5.07
N HIS A 61 8.74 -11.18 -4.88
CA HIS A 61 8.36 -10.21 -3.84
C HIS A 61 8.60 -10.73 -2.41
N SER A 62 8.37 -12.02 -2.11
CA SER A 62 8.73 -12.58 -0.80
C SER A 62 10.25 -12.62 -0.60
N GLU A 63 10.99 -13.09 -1.61
CA GLU A 63 12.46 -13.19 -1.56
C GLU A 63 13.15 -11.81 -1.49
N LEU A 64 12.52 -10.76 -2.04
CA LEU A 64 12.97 -9.37 -1.91
C LEU A 64 12.77 -8.88 -0.48
N ARG A 65 11.58 -9.11 0.12
CA ARG A 65 11.27 -8.72 1.51
C ARG A 65 12.14 -9.45 2.54
N GLU A 66 12.60 -10.65 2.23
CA GLU A 66 13.55 -11.38 3.07
C GLU A 66 14.93 -10.73 3.00
N ALA A 67 15.44 -10.44 1.81
CA ALA A 67 16.71 -9.72 1.63
C ALA A 67 16.67 -8.27 2.19
N GLU A 68 15.53 -7.58 2.14
CA GLU A 68 15.33 -6.28 2.80
C GLU A 68 15.40 -6.37 4.34
N LYS A 69 14.97 -7.49 4.94
CA LYS A 69 15.14 -7.73 6.39
C LYS A 69 16.60 -8.04 6.74
N GLU A 70 17.31 -8.80 5.90
CA GLU A 70 18.73 -9.07 6.08
C GLU A 70 19.54 -7.76 6.02
N LEU A 71 19.26 -6.88 5.05
CA LEU A 71 19.83 -5.52 5.03
C LEU A 71 19.52 -4.74 6.32
N ALA A 72 18.29 -4.80 6.82
CA ALA A 72 17.91 -4.13 8.07
C ALA A 72 18.58 -4.72 9.34
N ILE A 73 19.07 -5.97 9.28
CA ILE A 73 19.91 -6.57 10.34
C ILE A 73 21.33 -6.03 10.21
N LEU A 74 21.92 -6.05 9.01
CA LEU A 74 23.25 -5.47 8.75
C LEU A 74 23.31 -3.98 9.10
N GLU A 75 22.23 -3.21 8.90
CA GLU A 75 22.12 -1.80 9.34
C GLU A 75 22.19 -1.63 10.86
N ARG A 76 21.74 -2.61 11.65
CA ARG A 76 21.91 -2.60 13.12
C ARG A 76 23.33 -3.00 13.51
N GLU A 77 23.92 -3.96 12.82
CA GLU A 77 25.33 -4.34 13.07
C GLU A 77 26.30 -3.20 12.72
N LEU A 78 25.94 -2.34 11.76
CA LEU A 78 26.65 -1.09 11.50
C LEU A 78 26.59 -0.11 12.70
N GLN A 79 25.48 -0.07 13.45
CA GLN A 79 25.39 0.75 14.68
C GLN A 79 26.33 0.24 15.79
N GLU A 80 26.69 -1.06 15.80
CA GLU A 80 27.74 -1.56 16.70
C GLU A 80 29.13 -1.03 16.33
N ILE A 81 29.39 -0.70 15.05
CA ILE A 81 30.62 -0.03 14.63
C ILE A 81 30.62 1.42 15.13
N ASP A 82 29.51 2.13 15.04
CA ASP A 82 29.39 3.49 15.58
C ASP A 82 29.62 3.52 17.10
N GLN A 83 29.13 2.51 17.84
CA GLN A 83 29.44 2.32 19.26
C GLN A 83 30.93 2.03 19.49
N LEU A 84 31.57 1.14 18.71
CA LEU A 84 33.01 0.91 18.81
C LEU A 84 33.84 2.15 18.48
N ASP A 85 33.39 3.02 17.57
CA ASP A 85 34.02 4.31 17.30
C ASP A 85 33.80 5.32 18.44
N ALA A 86 32.70 5.23 19.20
CA ALA A 86 32.53 5.98 20.45
C ALA A 86 33.49 5.48 21.54
N ASP A 87 33.56 4.16 21.78
CA ASP A 87 34.48 3.54 22.73
C ASP A 87 35.95 3.90 22.43
N VAL A 88 36.35 3.86 21.14
CA VAL A 88 37.70 4.24 20.71
C VAL A 88 37.99 5.73 20.95
N ARG A 89 36.99 6.63 20.81
CA ARG A 89 37.16 8.06 21.16
C ARG A 89 37.31 8.26 22.67
N GLU A 90 36.49 7.58 23.48
CA GLU A 90 36.57 7.66 24.93
C GLU A 90 37.93 7.18 25.46
N LEU A 91 38.38 5.99 25.04
CA LEU A 91 39.69 5.45 25.38
C LEU A 91 40.85 6.34 24.86
N THR A 92 40.68 7.03 23.73
CA THR A 92 41.70 7.97 23.22
C THR A 92 41.79 9.19 24.13
N HIS A 93 40.66 9.74 24.56
CA HIS A 93 40.61 10.85 25.53
C HIS A 93 41.11 10.44 26.92
N GLU A 94 40.87 9.20 27.37
CA GLU A 94 41.46 8.65 28.59
C GLU A 94 42.99 8.54 28.48
N ALA A 95 43.51 8.01 27.36
CA ALA A 95 44.94 7.95 27.10
C ALA A 95 45.58 9.34 27.12
N GLU A 96 44.96 10.33 26.48
CA GLU A 96 45.40 11.72 26.49
C GLU A 96 45.42 12.32 27.90
N ARG A 97 44.39 12.08 28.74
CA ARG A 97 44.36 12.54 30.13
C ARG A 97 45.47 11.90 30.99
N LEU A 98 45.69 10.59 30.82
CA LEU A 98 46.74 9.86 31.54
C LEU A 98 48.13 10.39 31.17
N HIS A 99 48.36 10.74 29.90
CA HIS A 99 49.58 11.39 29.42
C HIS A 99 49.71 12.85 29.89
N ALA A 100 48.66 13.67 29.78
CA ALA A 100 48.69 15.11 30.01
C ALA A 100 49.14 15.49 31.43
N GLY A 101 48.57 14.86 32.46
CA GLY A 101 49.01 15.13 33.85
C GLY A 101 50.41 14.57 34.19
N GLY A 102 51.07 13.84 33.28
CA GLY A 102 52.50 13.54 33.38
C GLY A 102 53.37 14.71 32.89
N VAL A 103 52.84 15.52 31.97
CA VAL A 103 53.53 16.71 31.42
C VAL A 103 53.56 17.84 32.45
N GLU A 104 52.49 18.04 33.25
CA GLU A 104 52.50 18.99 34.38
C GLU A 104 53.57 18.64 35.43
N GLY A 105 53.77 17.34 35.72
CA GLY A 105 54.82 16.88 36.64
C GLY A 105 56.24 17.02 36.08
N LEU A 106 56.43 16.87 34.76
CA LEU A 106 57.75 16.97 34.12
C LEU A 106 58.18 18.41 33.85
N LEU A 107 57.27 19.30 33.42
CA LEU A 107 57.60 20.71 33.16
C LEU A 107 57.99 21.47 34.44
N ARG A 108 57.52 21.04 35.62
CA ARG A 108 57.88 21.67 36.91
C ARG A 108 59.30 21.35 37.38
N ASN A 109 59.92 20.26 36.90
CA ASN A 109 61.20 19.76 37.41
C ASN A 109 62.46 20.28 36.67
N HIS A 110 62.30 21.09 35.62
CA HIS A 110 63.43 21.56 34.79
C HIS A 110 63.83 23.04 34.97
N LEU A 111 63.26 23.77 35.94
CA LEU A 111 63.52 25.21 36.12
C LEU A 111 64.31 25.60 37.39
N SER A 112 64.89 24.65 38.12
CA SER A 112 65.63 24.98 39.36
C SER A 112 66.86 24.10 39.63
N SER A 113 67.92 24.27 38.83
CA SER A 113 69.31 24.03 39.28
C SER A 113 70.35 24.71 38.38
N SER A 114 70.76 25.94 38.71
CA SER A 114 72.11 26.45 38.37
C SER A 114 72.50 27.69 39.19
N HIS A 115 73.64 27.59 39.87
CA HIS A 115 74.27 28.60 40.71
C HIS A 115 75.72 28.11 40.98
N ASN A 116 76.81 28.88 40.98
CA ASN A 116 77.13 30.29 40.66
C ASN A 116 78.67 30.28 40.40
N GLN A 117 79.35 31.04 39.53
CA GLN A 117 79.58 32.50 39.55
C GLN A 117 80.37 32.96 38.30
N GLN A 118 80.08 34.18 37.83
CA GLN A 118 80.99 35.29 37.41
C GLN A 118 82.21 35.10 36.47
N PRO A 119 82.79 36.19 35.88
CA PRO A 119 82.27 37.56 35.64
C PRO A 119 82.43 38.06 34.18
N LEU A 120 81.84 39.21 33.84
CA LEU A 120 82.49 40.31 33.06
C LEU A 120 81.57 41.55 32.89
N GLY A 121 82.10 42.75 33.20
CA GLY A 121 81.90 43.96 32.38
C GLY A 121 80.70 44.91 32.59
N ASN A 122 80.92 45.96 33.41
CA ASN A 122 80.41 47.35 33.30
C ASN A 122 78.90 47.68 33.23
N GLY A 123 78.46 48.56 34.14
CA GLY A 123 77.26 49.40 34.02
C GLY A 123 76.73 49.88 35.37
N VAL A 124 76.89 51.16 35.71
CA VAL A 124 76.44 51.79 36.99
C VAL A 124 75.12 52.59 36.74
N PRO A 125 74.48 53.26 37.74
CA PRO A 125 73.16 52.87 38.24
C PRO A 125 72.06 53.94 38.00
N GLU A 126 70.84 53.71 38.52
CA GLU A 126 69.99 54.65 39.30
C GLU A 126 68.60 53.98 39.49
N ASN A 127 68.13 53.71 40.71
CA ASN A 127 67.65 54.62 41.76
C ASN A 127 66.30 55.28 41.45
N THR A 128 65.20 54.80 42.06
CA THR A 128 64.35 55.63 42.95
C THR A 128 63.36 54.77 43.73
N SER A 129 63.25 55.04 45.02
CA SER A 129 62.26 54.52 45.96
C SER A 129 61.00 55.38 46.01
N SER A 130 59.82 54.79 46.19
CA SER A 130 58.89 55.09 47.31
C SER A 130 57.63 54.18 47.28
N PRO A 131 56.90 54.04 48.41
CA PRO A 131 55.91 52.97 48.64
C PRO A 131 54.45 53.48 48.72
N ASP A 132 53.59 52.68 49.35
CA ASP A 132 52.24 52.96 49.90
C ASP A 132 51.04 52.42 49.09
N ASN A 133 50.57 51.22 49.43
CA ASN A 133 49.54 51.06 50.47
C ASN A 133 49.15 49.57 50.66
N ASP A 134 49.00 49.16 51.92
CA ASP A 134 48.37 47.90 52.30
C ASP A 134 46.84 48.01 52.15
N GLU A 135 46.18 46.96 51.64
CA GLU A 135 45.09 46.33 52.39
C GLU A 135 44.84 44.88 51.95
N VAL A 136 44.49 44.03 52.91
CA VAL A 136 44.62 42.56 52.81
C VAL A 136 43.26 41.90 52.59
N ALA A 137 43.15 41.07 51.55
CA ALA A 137 42.06 40.11 51.37
C ALA A 137 42.66 38.74 50.96
N PRO A 138 42.70 37.73 51.83
CA PRO A 138 43.30 36.44 51.52
C PRO A 138 42.31 35.55 50.75
N TYR A 139 42.49 35.45 49.43
CA TYR A 139 41.95 34.33 48.65
C TYR A 139 42.89 33.14 48.80
N GLU A 140 42.54 32.19 49.68
CA GLU A 140 43.26 30.93 49.82
C GLU A 140 43.03 30.03 48.59
N LEU A 141 43.90 30.18 47.59
CA LEU A 141 44.08 29.17 46.56
C LEU A 141 44.78 27.95 47.20
N GLY A 142 44.00 26.91 47.49
CA GLY A 142 44.46 25.64 48.03
C GLY A 142 45.44 24.92 47.10
N ALA A 143 46.72 25.24 47.21
CA ALA A 143 47.81 24.57 46.51
C ALA A 143 48.22 23.29 47.28
N GLU A 144 47.40 22.24 47.22
CA GLU A 144 47.78 20.92 47.69
C GLU A 144 48.90 20.33 46.82
N ASN A 145 50.15 20.55 47.24
CA ASN A 145 51.32 19.94 46.61
C ASN A 145 51.38 18.44 46.95
N ALA A 146 50.64 17.62 46.20
CA ALA A 146 50.80 16.18 46.21
C ALA A 146 52.13 15.79 45.55
N PHE A 147 53.12 15.40 46.36
CA PHE A 147 54.31 14.71 45.86
C PHE A 147 53.86 13.31 45.38
N GLU A 148 53.66 13.13 44.06
CA GLU A 148 53.30 11.81 43.51
C GLU A 148 54.38 10.78 43.93
N SER A 149 53.95 9.74 44.66
CA SER A 149 54.85 8.65 45.04
C SER A 149 55.42 7.97 43.79
N LYS A 150 56.66 7.48 43.89
CA LYS A 150 57.29 6.65 42.84
C LYS A 150 56.47 5.41 42.49
N GLU A 151 55.61 4.98 43.41
CA GLU A 151 54.63 3.91 43.23
C GLU A 151 53.39 4.37 42.44
N ALA A 152 52.91 5.59 42.67
CA ALA A 152 51.81 6.20 41.91
C ALA A 152 52.23 6.44 40.44
N LEU A 153 53.45 6.93 40.19
CA LEU A 153 53.97 7.10 38.83
C LEU A 153 54.06 5.77 38.07
N LYS A 154 54.52 4.70 38.74
CA LYS A 154 54.56 3.34 38.14
C LYS A 154 53.17 2.80 37.85
N LYS A 155 52.22 2.99 38.77
CA LYS A 155 50.83 2.59 38.57
C LYS A 155 50.24 3.31 37.36
N ARG A 156 50.38 4.63 37.29
CA ARG A 156 49.95 5.47 36.17
C ARG A 156 50.56 5.07 34.82
N GLN A 157 51.84 4.66 34.80
CA GLN A 157 52.49 4.13 33.59
C GLN A 157 51.91 2.77 33.16
N ALA A 158 51.56 1.90 34.11
CA ALA A 158 50.88 0.63 33.82
C ALA A 158 49.43 0.88 33.33
N ASP A 159 48.71 1.82 33.95
CA ASP A 159 47.37 2.22 33.56
C ASP A 159 47.37 2.80 32.13
N ALA A 160 48.32 3.69 31.80
CA ALA A 160 48.47 4.24 30.45
C ALA A 160 48.77 3.16 29.39
N TYR A 161 49.69 2.23 29.68
CA TYR A 161 49.99 1.10 28.80
C TYR A 161 48.78 0.17 28.61
N ALA A 162 47.98 -0.04 29.65
CA ALA A 162 46.75 -0.83 29.56
C ALA A 162 45.71 -0.17 28.63
N VAL A 163 45.53 1.15 28.72
CA VAL A 163 44.64 1.91 27.82
C VAL A 163 45.16 1.90 26.38
N GLU A 164 46.48 2.02 26.15
CA GLU A 164 47.06 1.90 24.80
C GLU A 164 46.85 0.50 24.18
N MET A 165 47.01 -0.58 24.96
CA MET A 165 46.70 -1.92 24.48
C MET A 165 45.19 -2.08 24.18
N ALA A 166 44.32 -1.56 25.05
CA ALA A 166 42.87 -1.59 24.83
C ALA A 166 42.47 -0.84 23.55
N LEU A 167 43.07 0.33 23.29
CA LEU A 167 42.91 1.09 22.05
C LEU A 167 43.32 0.31 20.81
N SER A 168 44.47 -0.37 20.86
CA SER A 168 44.96 -1.21 19.76
C SER A 168 43.99 -2.35 19.43
N ILE A 169 43.52 -3.05 20.47
CA ILE A 169 42.54 -4.13 20.35
C ILE A 169 41.22 -3.59 19.78
N LYS A 170 40.65 -2.53 20.34
CA LYS A 170 39.37 -1.94 19.89
C LYS A 170 39.42 -1.41 18.45
N ARG A 171 40.53 -0.78 18.05
CA ARG A 171 40.74 -0.35 16.65
C ARG A 171 40.79 -1.55 15.70
N GLY A 172 41.44 -2.64 16.10
CA GLY A 172 41.49 -3.89 15.34
C GLY A 172 40.13 -4.59 15.22
N GLU A 173 39.38 -4.68 16.32
CA GLU A 173 38.00 -5.22 16.36
C GLU A 173 37.08 -4.45 15.40
N ARG A 174 37.07 -3.11 15.51
CA ARG A 174 36.30 -2.22 14.64
C ARG A 174 36.68 -2.38 13.17
N GLU A 175 37.98 -2.35 12.86
CA GLU A 175 38.46 -2.50 11.48
C GLU A 175 38.16 -3.87 10.87
N LYS A 176 38.09 -4.92 11.68
CA LYS A 176 37.66 -6.24 11.22
C LYS A 176 36.16 -6.24 10.94
N LYS A 177 35.31 -5.89 11.93
CA LYS A 177 33.85 -5.80 11.76
C LYS A 177 33.46 -4.96 10.55
N LYS A 178 34.13 -3.82 10.36
CA LYS A 178 33.88 -2.93 9.22
C LYS A 178 34.13 -3.61 7.87
N ARG A 179 35.24 -4.33 7.69
CA ARG A 179 35.55 -5.02 6.42
C ARG A 179 34.60 -6.18 6.16
N ASP A 180 34.25 -6.93 7.20
CA ASP A 180 33.34 -8.06 7.11
C ASP A 180 31.93 -7.56 6.71
N LEU A 181 31.39 -6.54 7.39
CA LEU A 181 30.10 -5.91 7.07
C LEU A 181 30.09 -5.22 5.69
N GLU A 182 31.13 -4.49 5.30
CA GLU A 182 31.22 -3.87 3.97
C GLU A 182 31.11 -4.91 2.83
N ALA A 183 31.65 -6.11 3.03
CA ALA A 183 31.55 -7.21 2.07
C ALA A 183 30.14 -7.83 2.03
N GLU A 184 29.52 -8.04 3.19
CA GLU A 184 28.17 -8.59 3.31
C GLU A 184 27.11 -7.64 2.74
N PHE A 185 27.19 -6.34 3.07
CA PHE A 185 26.36 -5.29 2.47
C PHE A 185 26.50 -5.24 0.94
N ALA A 186 27.72 -5.31 0.41
CA ALA A 186 27.95 -5.30 -1.04
C ALA A 186 27.31 -6.52 -1.74
N SER A 187 27.34 -7.69 -1.09
CA SER A 187 26.67 -8.90 -1.59
C SER A 187 25.15 -8.79 -1.52
N ALA A 188 24.60 -8.43 -0.36
CA ALA A 188 23.16 -8.31 -0.14
C ALA A 188 22.53 -7.24 -1.04
N PHE A 189 23.17 -6.07 -1.20
CA PHE A 189 22.70 -5.02 -2.11
C PHE A 189 22.73 -5.48 -3.58
N ALA A 190 23.77 -6.21 -4.00
CA ALA A 190 23.82 -6.78 -5.34
C ALA A 190 22.73 -7.84 -5.58
N GLU A 191 22.33 -8.60 -4.57
CA GLU A 191 21.22 -9.54 -4.65
C GLU A 191 19.87 -8.83 -4.73
N VAL A 192 19.61 -7.85 -3.86
CA VAL A 192 18.40 -7.02 -3.89
C VAL A 192 18.25 -6.32 -5.24
N GLN A 193 19.32 -5.77 -5.80
CA GLN A 193 19.27 -5.15 -7.13
C GLN A 193 18.94 -6.17 -8.23
N ARG A 194 19.54 -7.37 -8.22
CA ARG A 194 19.19 -8.44 -9.17
C ARG A 194 17.73 -8.87 -9.06
N LYS A 195 17.20 -9.02 -7.83
CA LYS A 195 15.80 -9.36 -7.57
C LYS A 195 14.86 -8.24 -8.07
N ARG A 196 15.23 -6.98 -7.88
CA ARG A 196 14.50 -5.80 -8.38
C ARG A 196 14.50 -5.71 -9.91
N ASP A 197 15.63 -5.96 -10.55
CA ASP A 197 15.74 -5.97 -12.02
C ASP A 197 14.94 -7.15 -12.62
N ALA A 198 14.98 -8.32 -11.98
CA ALA A 198 14.18 -9.48 -12.36
C ALA A 198 12.67 -9.24 -12.19
N LEU A 199 12.26 -8.57 -11.11
CA LEU A 199 10.87 -8.15 -10.87
C LEU A 199 10.40 -7.20 -11.99
N SER A 200 11.17 -6.15 -12.29
CA SER A 200 10.85 -5.21 -13.37
C SER A 200 10.68 -5.91 -14.73
N ALA A 201 11.51 -6.91 -15.03
CA ALA A 201 11.40 -7.69 -16.27
C ALA A 201 10.19 -8.65 -16.29
N LEU A 202 9.70 -9.09 -15.13
CA LEU A 202 8.46 -9.86 -15.02
C LEU A 202 7.21 -8.97 -15.13
N GLU A 203 7.25 -7.77 -14.55
CA GLU A 203 6.18 -6.78 -14.64
C GLU A 203 5.98 -6.29 -16.10
N GLU A 204 7.06 -6.04 -16.84
CA GLU A 204 7.02 -5.72 -18.27
C GLU A 204 6.39 -6.86 -19.09
N ARG A 205 6.80 -8.12 -18.83
CA ARG A 205 6.21 -9.30 -19.49
C ARG A 205 4.74 -9.51 -19.17
N LEU A 206 4.31 -9.23 -17.94
CA LEU A 206 2.90 -9.27 -17.55
C LEU A 206 2.11 -8.23 -18.33
N ALA A 207 2.59 -6.98 -18.40
CA ALA A 207 1.95 -5.92 -19.18
C ALA A 207 1.81 -6.28 -20.67
N ASP A 208 2.84 -6.89 -21.27
CA ASP A 208 2.80 -7.40 -22.65
C ASP A 208 1.75 -8.53 -22.81
N MET A 209 1.69 -9.49 -21.88
CA MET A 209 0.68 -10.55 -21.91
C MET A 209 -0.74 -9.99 -21.75
N GLU A 210 -0.95 -8.99 -20.90
CA GLU A 210 -2.25 -8.32 -20.75
C GLU A 210 -2.67 -7.55 -22.01
N GLN A 211 -1.73 -6.86 -22.68
CA GLN A 211 -1.96 -6.22 -23.98
C GLN A 211 -2.41 -7.24 -25.02
N ILE A 212 -1.72 -8.39 -25.11
CA ILE A 212 -2.07 -9.48 -26.03
C ILE A 212 -3.45 -10.06 -25.68
N ARG A 213 -3.73 -10.32 -24.39
CA ARG A 213 -5.03 -10.81 -23.89
C ARG A 213 -6.15 -9.86 -24.29
N MET A 214 -6.02 -8.55 -24.03
CA MET A 214 -7.04 -7.56 -24.41
C MET A 214 -7.28 -7.47 -25.92
N GLN A 215 -6.24 -7.67 -26.74
CA GLN A 215 -6.40 -7.75 -28.20
C GLN A 215 -7.19 -9.00 -28.61
N LYS A 216 -6.85 -10.15 -28.01
CA LYS A 216 -7.52 -11.45 -28.23
C LYS A 216 -8.97 -11.46 -27.76
N ASP A 217 -9.28 -10.90 -26.60
CA ASP A 217 -10.64 -10.72 -26.09
C ASP A 217 -11.51 -9.91 -27.08
N ARG A 218 -10.95 -8.84 -27.66
CA ARG A 218 -11.62 -8.02 -28.68
C ARG A 218 -11.80 -8.76 -30.00
N GLU A 219 -10.90 -9.68 -30.36
CA GLU A 219 -11.07 -10.55 -31.53
C GLU A 219 -12.12 -11.63 -31.28
N PHE A 220 -12.09 -12.28 -30.12
CA PHE A 220 -13.06 -13.26 -29.66
C PHE A 220 -14.48 -12.68 -29.60
N ALA A 221 -14.67 -11.50 -29.00
CA ALA A 221 -15.96 -10.79 -28.97
C ALA A 221 -16.43 -10.28 -30.34
N ARG A 222 -15.54 -10.20 -31.35
CA ARG A 222 -15.92 -9.96 -32.76
C ARG A 222 -16.35 -11.26 -33.44
N LEU A 223 -15.64 -12.36 -33.21
CA LEU A 223 -16.00 -13.69 -33.71
C LEU A 223 -17.33 -14.18 -33.14
N GLN A 224 -17.56 -14.01 -31.83
CA GLN A 224 -18.80 -14.39 -31.16
C GLN A 224 -20.02 -13.66 -31.75
N ARG A 225 -19.92 -12.33 -31.92
CA ARG A 225 -20.99 -11.55 -32.58
C ARG A 225 -21.22 -12.01 -34.01
N HIS A 226 -20.16 -12.25 -34.79
CA HIS A 226 -20.33 -12.69 -36.17
C HIS A 226 -20.93 -14.12 -36.28
N LEU A 227 -20.59 -15.01 -35.36
CA LEU A 227 -21.20 -16.34 -35.27
C LEU A 227 -22.69 -16.25 -34.92
N MET A 228 -23.06 -15.37 -33.99
CA MET A 228 -24.47 -15.09 -33.65
C MET A 228 -25.26 -14.54 -34.84
N GLU A 229 -24.72 -13.53 -35.55
CA GLU A 229 -25.31 -13.00 -36.79
C GLU A 229 -25.56 -14.12 -37.83
N LEU A 230 -24.57 -14.98 -38.05
CA LEU A 230 -24.72 -16.12 -38.98
C LEU A 230 -25.81 -17.11 -38.53
N LEU A 231 -25.90 -17.41 -37.24
CA LEU A 231 -26.92 -18.31 -36.70
C LEU A 231 -28.34 -17.71 -36.83
N GLU A 232 -28.49 -16.41 -36.57
CA GLU A 232 -29.77 -15.70 -36.73
C GLU A 232 -30.20 -15.61 -38.21
N GLU A 233 -29.28 -15.27 -39.13
CA GLU A 233 -29.56 -15.25 -40.58
C GLU A 233 -29.96 -16.64 -41.09
N GLN A 234 -29.31 -17.71 -40.63
CA GLN A 234 -29.64 -19.09 -41.01
C GLN A 234 -30.95 -19.60 -40.41
N LYS A 235 -31.27 -19.20 -39.17
CA LYS A 235 -32.59 -19.47 -38.57
C LYS A 235 -33.71 -18.80 -39.36
N LEU A 236 -33.53 -17.53 -39.73
CA LEU A 236 -34.52 -16.79 -40.52
C LEU A 236 -34.69 -17.36 -41.94
N GLU A 237 -33.61 -17.85 -42.57
CA GLU A 237 -33.70 -18.59 -43.85
C GLU A 237 -34.49 -19.91 -43.72
N LEU A 238 -34.32 -20.66 -42.62
CA LEU A 238 -35.10 -21.86 -42.33
C LEU A 238 -36.58 -21.54 -42.11
N GLU A 239 -36.90 -20.50 -41.35
CA GLU A 239 -38.28 -20.05 -41.11
C GLU A 239 -38.98 -19.64 -42.43
N ASN A 240 -38.30 -18.86 -43.29
CA ASN A 240 -38.79 -18.49 -44.62
C ASN A 240 -39.03 -19.71 -45.54
N LEU A 241 -38.19 -20.75 -45.45
CA LEU A 241 -38.38 -21.98 -46.23
C LEU A 241 -39.55 -22.82 -45.72
N ARG A 242 -39.78 -22.84 -44.40
CA ARG A 242 -40.94 -23.47 -43.80
C ARG A 242 -42.24 -22.76 -44.20
N GLU A 243 -42.26 -21.43 -44.14
CA GLU A 243 -43.42 -20.63 -44.55
C GLU A 243 -43.76 -20.85 -46.03
N LYS A 244 -42.77 -20.78 -46.94
CA LYS A 244 -42.96 -21.10 -48.37
C LYS A 244 -43.36 -22.56 -48.63
N GLY A 245 -42.92 -23.49 -47.78
CA GLY A 245 -43.38 -24.89 -47.82
C GLY A 245 -44.88 -24.98 -47.53
N ILE A 246 -45.34 -24.32 -46.47
CA ILE A 246 -46.76 -24.24 -46.08
C ILE A 246 -47.60 -23.51 -47.15
N GLU A 247 -47.08 -22.44 -47.75
CA GLU A 247 -47.71 -21.77 -48.90
C GLU A 247 -47.84 -22.71 -50.12
N LEU A 248 -46.81 -23.50 -50.44
CA LEU A 248 -46.90 -24.48 -51.52
C LEU A 248 -47.88 -25.61 -51.22
N GLU A 249 -47.92 -26.11 -49.98
CA GLU A 249 -48.88 -27.16 -49.58
C GLU A 249 -50.33 -26.66 -49.66
N THR A 250 -50.60 -25.44 -49.16
CA THR A 250 -51.93 -24.83 -49.25
C THR A 250 -52.33 -24.50 -50.70
N ALA A 251 -51.39 -24.07 -51.54
CA ALA A 251 -51.63 -23.82 -52.98
C ALA A 251 -51.70 -25.10 -53.84
N THR A 252 -51.14 -26.23 -53.38
CA THR A 252 -51.23 -27.52 -54.10
C THR A 252 -52.39 -28.38 -53.64
N ALA A 253 -52.91 -28.18 -52.43
CA ALA A 253 -54.17 -28.78 -51.96
C ALA A 253 -55.37 -28.48 -52.87
N THR A 254 -55.33 -27.38 -53.65
CA THR A 254 -56.34 -27.03 -54.66
C THR A 254 -56.13 -27.70 -56.03
N SER A 255 -55.08 -28.51 -56.25
CA SER A 255 -54.80 -29.18 -57.54
C SER A 255 -54.34 -30.64 -57.38
N ALA A 256 -55.31 -31.56 -57.39
CA ALA A 256 -55.10 -32.97 -57.02
C ALA A 256 -54.14 -33.78 -57.91
N ALA A 257 -53.97 -33.43 -59.19
CA ALA A 257 -53.20 -34.25 -60.14
C ALA A 257 -51.68 -34.00 -60.11
N ALA A 258 -51.25 -32.78 -59.73
CA ALA A 258 -49.83 -32.46 -59.55
C ALA A 258 -49.29 -32.90 -58.18
N ALA A 259 -50.18 -33.16 -57.21
CA ALA A 259 -49.83 -33.41 -55.82
C ALA A 259 -48.91 -34.63 -55.61
N ALA A 260 -49.12 -35.77 -56.28
CA ALA A 260 -48.40 -37.01 -55.94
C ALA A 260 -46.89 -36.97 -56.24
N ALA A 261 -46.49 -36.55 -57.44
CA ALA A 261 -45.07 -36.46 -57.81
C ALA A 261 -44.36 -35.30 -57.09
N THR A 262 -45.10 -34.23 -56.79
CA THR A 262 -44.56 -33.05 -56.10
C THR A 262 -44.44 -33.29 -54.59
N ALA A 263 -45.37 -34.04 -53.98
CA ALA A 263 -45.32 -34.45 -52.56
C ALA A 263 -44.15 -35.40 -52.26
N ALA A 264 -43.73 -36.25 -53.21
CA ALA A 264 -42.53 -37.05 -53.05
C ALA A 264 -41.27 -36.17 -52.97
N LYS A 265 -41.16 -35.15 -53.84
CA LYS A 265 -40.09 -34.13 -53.76
C LYS A 265 -40.22 -33.24 -52.52
N ALA A 266 -41.44 -32.89 -52.11
CA ALA A 266 -41.69 -32.11 -50.91
C ALA A 266 -41.20 -32.86 -49.67
N ARG A 267 -41.56 -34.14 -49.50
CA ARG A 267 -41.05 -35.00 -48.41
C ARG A 267 -39.53 -35.17 -48.44
N GLU A 268 -38.91 -35.25 -49.62
CA GLU A 268 -37.45 -35.29 -49.72
C GLU A 268 -36.81 -33.97 -49.29
N HIS A 269 -37.44 -32.83 -49.62
CA HIS A 269 -37.02 -31.49 -49.21
C HIS A 269 -37.28 -31.24 -47.71
N GLU A 270 -38.38 -31.76 -47.19
CA GLU A 270 -38.80 -31.75 -45.79
C GLU A 270 -37.83 -32.57 -44.93
N ALA A 271 -37.50 -33.80 -45.33
CA ALA A 271 -36.49 -34.63 -44.67
C ALA A 271 -35.09 -33.97 -44.67
N ARG A 272 -34.68 -33.33 -45.78
CA ARG A 272 -33.44 -32.54 -45.82
C ARG A 272 -33.50 -31.31 -44.90
N SER A 273 -34.65 -30.64 -44.82
CA SER A 273 -34.84 -29.51 -43.89
C SER A 273 -34.81 -29.96 -42.42
N HIS A 274 -35.37 -31.13 -42.10
CA HIS A 274 -35.32 -31.73 -40.76
C HIS A 274 -33.90 -32.11 -40.35
N ALA A 275 -33.10 -32.71 -41.24
CA ALA A 275 -31.70 -33.01 -40.98
C ALA A 275 -30.85 -31.74 -40.80
N MET A 276 -31.14 -30.65 -41.54
CA MET A 276 -30.50 -29.36 -41.26
C MET A 276 -30.96 -28.79 -39.92
N PHE A 277 -32.26 -28.91 -39.60
CA PHE A 277 -32.86 -28.41 -38.36
C PHE A 277 -32.22 -29.04 -37.12
N GLU A 278 -32.02 -30.37 -37.09
CA GLU A 278 -31.32 -31.06 -36.00
C GLU A 278 -29.91 -30.49 -35.77
N SER A 279 -29.13 -30.23 -36.83
CA SER A 279 -27.80 -29.61 -36.67
C SER A 279 -27.86 -28.15 -36.16
N THR A 280 -28.90 -27.39 -36.53
CA THR A 280 -29.11 -26.05 -35.97
C THR A 280 -29.65 -26.07 -34.54
N GLU A 281 -30.33 -27.14 -34.13
CA GLU A 281 -30.80 -27.33 -32.75
C GLU A 281 -29.62 -27.65 -31.81
N GLU A 282 -28.63 -28.42 -32.27
CA GLU A 282 -27.36 -28.61 -31.54
C GLU A 282 -26.58 -27.30 -31.41
N LEU A 283 -26.54 -26.47 -32.46
CA LEU A 283 -25.93 -25.13 -32.41
C LEU A 283 -26.67 -24.18 -31.46
N MET A 284 -28.01 -24.20 -31.44
CA MET A 284 -28.80 -23.42 -30.48
C MET A 284 -28.64 -23.94 -29.04
N LYS A 285 -28.43 -25.24 -28.83
CA LYS A 285 -28.06 -25.80 -27.51
C LYS A 285 -26.69 -25.30 -27.05
N PHE A 286 -25.71 -25.19 -27.97
CA PHE A 286 -24.40 -24.58 -27.69
C PHE A 286 -24.49 -23.08 -27.36
N GLN A 287 -25.36 -22.33 -28.06
CA GLN A 287 -25.71 -20.95 -27.75
C GLN A 287 -26.34 -20.82 -26.35
N PHE A 288 -27.18 -21.77 -25.95
CA PHE A 288 -27.81 -21.79 -24.62
C PHE A 288 -26.80 -22.08 -23.49
N MET A 289 -25.86 -23.03 -23.68
CA MET A 289 -24.81 -23.32 -22.70
C MET A 289 -23.84 -22.14 -22.50
N SER A 290 -23.45 -21.46 -23.58
CA SER A 290 -22.55 -20.30 -23.52
C SER A 290 -23.21 -19.07 -22.91
N MET A 291 -24.51 -18.82 -23.15
CA MET A 291 -25.25 -17.74 -22.48
C MET A 291 -25.50 -18.01 -20.98
N SER A 292 -25.77 -19.26 -20.60
CA SER A 292 -26.03 -19.64 -19.20
C SER A 292 -24.85 -19.29 -18.28
N LEU A 293 -23.62 -19.56 -18.72
CA LEU A 293 -22.40 -19.26 -17.97
C LEU A 293 -22.17 -17.74 -17.83
N SER A 294 -22.53 -16.94 -18.85
CA SER A 294 -22.43 -15.48 -18.80
C SER A 294 -23.46 -14.84 -17.86
N ASN A 295 -24.70 -15.36 -17.83
CA ASN A 295 -25.79 -14.80 -17.03
C ASN A 295 -25.62 -15.01 -15.52
N LEU A 296 -24.96 -16.10 -15.10
CA LEU A 296 -24.63 -16.34 -13.68
C LEU A 296 -23.55 -15.39 -13.13
N LEU A 297 -22.65 -14.90 -13.99
CA LEU A 297 -21.61 -13.94 -13.60
C LEU A 297 -22.10 -12.48 -13.56
N THR A 298 -23.03 -12.09 -14.44
CA THR A 298 -23.57 -10.71 -14.47
C THR A 298 -24.55 -10.42 -13.33
N THR A 299 -25.40 -11.37 -12.97
CA THR A 299 -26.43 -11.18 -11.91
C THR A 299 -25.84 -10.89 -10.52
N VAL A 300 -24.70 -11.50 -10.19
CA VAL A 300 -23.98 -11.24 -8.93
C VAL A 300 -23.31 -9.85 -8.92
N ALA A 301 -22.84 -9.38 -10.08
CA ALA A 301 -22.17 -8.08 -10.21
C ALA A 301 -23.13 -6.89 -10.12
N GLN A 302 -24.34 -7.01 -10.68
CA GLN A 302 -25.33 -5.91 -10.70
C GLN A 302 -25.90 -5.60 -9.31
N ARG A 303 -26.17 -6.62 -8.49
CA ARG A 303 -26.73 -6.46 -7.14
C ARG A 303 -25.83 -5.59 -6.24
N LYS A 304 -24.53 -5.86 -6.28
CA LYS A 304 -23.49 -5.17 -5.49
C LYS A 304 -23.22 -3.72 -5.93
N GLN A 305 -23.64 -3.31 -7.14
CA GLN A 305 -23.51 -1.93 -7.60
C GLN A 305 -24.72 -1.05 -7.28
N GLN A 306 -25.87 -1.64 -6.96
CA GLN A 306 -27.07 -0.89 -6.55
C GLN A 306 -26.96 -0.46 -5.07
N GLU A 307 -26.60 -1.38 -4.16
CA GLU A 307 -26.32 -1.08 -2.74
C GLU A 307 -25.31 0.08 -2.57
N LEU A 308 -24.18 -0.01 -3.27
CA LEU A 308 -23.08 0.97 -3.21
C LEU A 308 -23.43 2.33 -3.85
N ALA A 309 -24.51 2.42 -4.61
CA ALA A 309 -25.03 3.68 -5.16
C ALA A 309 -26.10 4.33 -4.27
N GLN A 310 -26.74 3.54 -3.40
CA GLN A 310 -27.76 3.99 -2.46
C GLN A 310 -27.10 4.55 -1.18
N GLN A 311 -26.14 3.79 -0.60
CA GLN A 311 -25.32 4.24 0.53
C GLN A 311 -24.67 5.61 0.29
N LYS A 312 -24.17 5.88 -0.93
CA LYS A 312 -23.54 7.17 -1.27
C LYS A 312 -24.50 8.36 -1.34
N ARG A 313 -25.79 8.13 -1.60
CA ARG A 313 -26.80 9.19 -1.58
C ARG A 313 -27.29 9.46 -0.16
N GLU A 314 -27.43 8.41 0.63
CA GLU A 314 -27.77 8.50 2.05
C GLU A 314 -26.60 9.11 2.84
N GLU A 315 -25.33 8.88 2.47
CA GLU A 315 -24.16 9.63 2.98
C GLU A 315 -24.19 11.13 2.60
N GLU A 316 -24.51 11.47 1.34
CA GLU A 316 -24.61 12.87 0.89
C GLU A 316 -25.76 13.64 1.56
N GLU A 317 -26.88 12.98 1.89
CA GLU A 317 -28.00 13.58 2.63
C GLU A 317 -27.80 13.57 4.16
N ALA A 318 -27.07 12.61 4.73
CA ALA A 318 -26.78 12.54 6.16
C ALA A 318 -25.69 13.53 6.62
N LEU A 319 -24.77 13.95 5.73
CA LEU A 319 -23.69 14.91 6.05
C LEU A 319 -24.17 16.38 6.06
N ALA A 320 -25.31 16.65 6.70
CA ALA A 320 -25.88 17.99 6.82
C ALA A 320 -26.41 18.28 8.24
N PRO A 321 -25.51 18.46 9.22
CA PRO A 321 -25.62 19.68 10.02
C PRO A 321 -24.27 20.31 10.44
N GLY A 322 -24.18 21.65 10.34
CA GLY A 322 -23.11 22.43 11.00
C GLY A 322 -22.27 23.30 10.06
N ARG A 323 -22.79 24.47 9.67
CA ARG A 323 -22.07 25.44 8.82
C ARG A 323 -20.75 25.91 9.45
N GLN A 324 -19.63 25.39 8.97
CA GLN A 324 -18.55 26.28 8.53
C GLN A 324 -18.84 26.62 7.06
N GLN A 325 -18.71 27.89 6.68
CA GLN A 325 -18.92 28.28 5.28
C GLN A 325 -17.87 27.57 4.41
N PRO A 326 -18.25 26.97 3.26
CA PRO A 326 -17.27 26.36 2.38
C PRO A 326 -16.24 27.41 1.97
N LEU A 327 -14.96 27.01 1.92
CA LEU A 327 -13.88 27.86 1.43
C LEU A 327 -14.27 28.40 0.04
N PRO A 328 -14.10 29.71 -0.25
CA PRO A 328 -14.53 30.28 -1.52
C PRO A 328 -13.91 29.55 -2.72
N GLU A 329 -14.72 29.20 -3.72
CA GLU A 329 -14.24 28.45 -4.91
C GLU A 329 -13.14 29.20 -5.69
N GLN A 330 -13.09 30.52 -5.56
CA GLN A 330 -12.09 31.37 -6.20
C GLN A 330 -10.98 31.70 -5.19
N LEU A 331 -9.80 31.10 -5.39
CA LEU A 331 -8.63 31.29 -4.53
C LEU A 331 -8.27 32.77 -4.29
N ARG A 332 -8.41 33.64 -5.31
CA ARG A 332 -8.20 35.10 -5.22
C ARG A 332 -9.12 35.84 -4.24
N SER A 333 -10.15 35.18 -3.70
CA SER A 333 -11.09 35.76 -2.73
C SER A 333 -10.87 35.29 -1.29
N TRP A 334 -9.85 34.46 -1.04
CA TRP A 334 -9.55 33.96 0.30
C TRP A 334 -8.92 35.06 1.16
N THR A 335 -9.47 35.24 2.37
CA THR A 335 -8.87 36.11 3.38
C THR A 335 -7.70 35.41 4.08
N VAL A 336 -6.89 36.16 4.84
CA VAL A 336 -5.81 35.61 5.67
C VAL A 336 -6.31 34.53 6.66
N ASP A 337 -7.54 34.68 7.18
CA ASP A 337 -8.13 33.68 8.06
C ASP A 337 -8.59 32.41 7.29
N ASP A 338 -8.94 32.52 6.00
CA ASP A 338 -9.23 31.37 5.14
C ASP A 338 -7.96 30.61 4.75
N VAL A 339 -6.86 31.31 4.45
CA VAL A 339 -5.52 30.71 4.32
C VAL A 339 -5.12 30.00 5.63
N GLY A 340 -5.47 30.58 6.78
CA GLY A 340 -5.31 29.95 8.09
C GLY A 340 -6.11 28.65 8.25
N ARG A 341 -7.37 28.60 7.80
CA ARG A 341 -8.18 27.36 7.77
C ARG A 341 -7.63 26.32 6.79
N TRP A 342 -7.09 26.76 5.66
CA TRP A 342 -6.42 25.88 4.71
C TRP A 342 -5.15 25.25 5.29
N LEU A 343 -4.34 26.01 6.04
CA LEU A 343 -3.20 25.46 6.79
C LEU A 343 -3.63 24.42 7.83
N ASP A 344 -4.76 24.63 8.52
CA ASP A 344 -5.33 23.63 9.42
C ASP A 344 -5.70 22.34 8.64
N SER A 345 -6.31 22.47 7.45
CA SER A 345 -6.65 21.33 6.59
C SER A 345 -5.43 20.55 6.08
N LEU A 346 -4.28 21.21 5.97
CA LEU A 346 -3.00 20.58 5.62
C LEU A 346 -2.27 19.96 6.83
N SER A 347 -2.83 20.05 8.04
CA SER A 347 -2.14 19.71 9.30
C SER A 347 -0.83 20.49 9.49
N LEU A 348 -0.85 21.78 9.14
CA LEU A 348 0.27 22.71 9.28
C LEU A 348 -0.08 23.96 10.14
N PRO A 349 -0.80 23.83 11.27
CA PRO A 349 -1.24 24.97 12.08
C PRO A 349 -0.08 25.79 12.66
N GLN A 350 1.12 25.20 12.82
CA GLN A 350 2.31 25.89 13.34
C GLN A 350 2.77 27.07 12.48
N TYR A 351 2.43 27.09 11.19
CA TYR A 351 2.78 28.20 10.29
C TYR A 351 1.67 29.27 10.19
N LYS A 352 0.53 29.08 10.86
CA LYS A 352 -0.61 30.00 10.84
C LYS A 352 -0.28 31.37 11.42
N ALA A 353 0.61 31.44 12.42
CA ALA A 353 1.12 32.70 12.95
C ALA A 353 1.94 33.45 11.90
N ALA A 354 2.95 32.80 11.31
CA ALA A 354 3.82 33.39 10.28
C ALA A 354 3.04 33.84 9.03
N PHE A 355 2.09 33.05 8.55
CA PHE A 355 1.23 33.42 7.41
C PHE A 355 0.27 34.58 7.75
N LYS A 356 -0.15 34.70 9.02
CA LYS A 356 -0.99 35.82 9.49
C LYS A 356 -0.18 37.11 9.69
N GLU A 357 1.04 36.99 10.20
CA GLU A 357 1.99 38.10 10.33
C GLU A 357 2.46 38.62 8.97
N GLY A 358 2.72 37.71 8.01
CA GLY A 358 3.00 38.04 6.61
C GLY A 358 1.78 38.47 5.80
N ALA A 359 0.60 38.63 6.43
CA ALA A 359 -0.66 39.02 5.80
C ALA A 359 -1.01 38.22 4.52
N VAL A 360 -0.70 36.92 4.50
CA VAL A 360 -0.85 36.06 3.32
C VAL A 360 -2.33 35.79 3.05
N ASP A 361 -2.90 36.50 2.08
CA ASP A 361 -4.21 36.24 1.51
C ASP A 361 -4.12 35.30 0.30
N GLY A 362 -5.26 34.99 -0.33
CA GLY A 362 -5.32 34.06 -1.46
C GLY A 362 -4.71 34.57 -2.77
N GLU A 363 -4.51 35.88 -2.91
CA GLU A 363 -3.81 36.46 -4.06
C GLU A 363 -2.30 36.39 -3.84
N PHE A 364 -1.82 36.80 -2.66
CA PHE A 364 -0.40 36.71 -2.31
C PHE A 364 0.09 35.25 -2.22
N LEU A 365 -0.75 34.32 -1.75
CA LEU A 365 -0.45 32.88 -1.73
C LEU A 365 -0.08 32.33 -3.12
N MET A 366 -0.59 32.92 -4.19
CA MET A 366 -0.29 32.54 -5.58
C MET A 366 1.05 33.08 -6.07
N GLU A 367 1.50 34.21 -5.55
CA GLU A 367 2.75 34.87 -5.94
C GLU A 367 3.98 34.34 -5.17
N LEU A 368 3.77 33.79 -3.96
CA LEU A 368 4.83 33.19 -3.13
C LEU A 368 5.68 32.16 -3.90
N SER A 369 6.98 32.44 -4.03
CA SER A 369 7.97 31.48 -4.51
C SER A 369 8.36 30.47 -3.42
N ALA A 370 9.15 29.46 -3.78
CA ALA A 370 9.72 28.54 -2.79
C ALA A 370 10.73 29.23 -1.85
N GLU A 371 11.34 30.32 -2.32
CA GLU A 371 12.31 31.13 -1.58
C GLU A 371 11.56 31.99 -0.55
N ASP A 372 10.47 32.65 -0.93
CA ASP A 372 9.63 33.45 -0.02
C ASP A 372 9.05 32.61 1.14
N VAL A 373 8.56 31.40 0.84
CA VAL A 373 8.01 30.51 1.87
C VAL A 373 9.10 30.04 2.85
N ALA A 374 10.34 29.86 2.40
CA ALA A 374 11.45 29.42 3.24
C ALA A 374 12.07 30.58 4.04
N GLU A 375 12.34 31.71 3.40
CA GLU A 375 13.13 32.82 3.94
C GLU A 375 12.27 33.91 4.60
N VAL A 376 11.12 34.25 4.02
CA VAL A 376 10.25 35.33 4.52
C VAL A 376 9.21 34.80 5.52
N LEU A 377 8.60 33.65 5.23
CA LEU A 377 7.61 33.00 6.11
C LEU A 377 8.23 31.98 7.09
N GLY A 378 9.57 31.84 7.09
CA GLY A 378 10.31 31.06 8.09
C GLY A 378 10.06 29.55 8.06
N VAL A 379 9.57 28.99 6.95
CA VAL A 379 9.30 27.54 6.83
C VAL A 379 10.62 26.79 6.61
N SER A 380 11.35 26.57 7.71
CA SER A 380 12.69 25.96 7.72
C SER A 380 12.78 24.55 7.10
N HIS A 381 11.68 23.82 7.02
CA HIS A 381 11.67 22.42 6.59
C HIS A 381 11.29 22.25 5.12
N LYS A 382 12.23 21.77 4.29
CA LYS A 382 12.06 21.61 2.83
C LYS A 382 10.83 20.79 2.41
N LEU A 383 10.43 19.78 3.19
CA LEU A 383 9.20 19.01 2.90
C LEU A 383 7.93 19.82 3.17
N HIS A 384 7.93 20.75 4.12
CA HIS A 384 6.77 21.63 4.38
C HIS A 384 6.63 22.69 3.29
N VAL A 385 7.74 23.31 2.86
CA VAL A 385 7.77 24.18 1.66
C VAL A 385 7.19 23.42 0.45
N ARG A 386 7.68 22.20 0.18
CA ARG A 386 7.18 21.40 -0.95
C ARG A 386 5.71 20.99 -0.81
N LYS A 387 5.25 20.66 0.40
CA LYS A 387 3.84 20.32 0.69
C LYS A 387 2.92 21.53 0.47
N LEU A 388 3.30 22.72 0.95
CA LEU A 388 2.56 23.97 0.76
C LEU A 388 2.43 24.32 -0.73
N LEU A 389 3.54 24.33 -1.47
CA LEU A 389 3.54 24.64 -2.91
C LEU A 389 2.76 23.61 -3.72
N THR A 390 2.87 22.32 -3.39
CA THR A 390 2.12 21.25 -4.08
C THR A 390 0.63 21.34 -3.78
N ALA A 391 0.24 21.65 -2.54
CA ALA A 391 -1.15 21.86 -2.16
C ALA A 391 -1.73 23.11 -2.83
N ARG A 392 -0.99 24.22 -2.88
CA ARG A 392 -1.37 25.44 -3.62
C ARG A 392 -1.54 25.15 -5.10
N ASN A 393 -0.63 24.40 -5.72
CA ASN A 393 -0.71 24.08 -7.15
C ASN A 393 -1.96 23.24 -7.49
N LYS A 394 -2.52 22.48 -6.53
CA LYS A 394 -3.83 21.80 -6.68
C LYS A 394 -5.05 22.73 -6.58
N LEU A 395 -4.86 23.97 -6.12
CA LEU A 395 -5.89 25.01 -6.04
C LEU A 395 -5.88 25.94 -7.28
N LEU A 396 -4.92 25.79 -8.20
CA LEU A 396 -5.04 26.41 -9.51
C LEU A 396 -6.24 25.78 -10.25
N PRO A 397 -7.07 26.58 -10.94
CA PRO A 397 -8.04 26.03 -11.87
C PRO A 397 -7.29 25.33 -13.01
N LEU A 398 -7.51 24.00 -13.12
CA LEU A 398 -6.92 23.11 -14.12
C LEU A 398 -6.91 23.75 -15.52
N ALA A 399 -5.76 23.69 -16.19
CA ALA A 399 -5.62 24.22 -17.54
C ALA A 399 -6.61 23.53 -18.50
N SER A 400 -7.02 24.19 -19.58
CA SER A 400 -8.03 23.64 -20.50
C SER A 400 -7.67 22.24 -21.04
N ALA A 401 -6.37 21.94 -21.19
CA ALA A 401 -5.87 20.62 -21.55
C ALA A 401 -6.07 19.55 -20.45
N GLU A 402 -5.81 19.89 -19.18
CA GLU A 402 -6.05 19.01 -18.03
C GLU A 402 -7.55 18.80 -17.81
N ARG A 403 -8.37 19.81 -18.12
CA ARG A 403 -9.83 19.71 -18.09
C ARG A 403 -10.34 18.68 -19.10
N THR A 404 -9.84 18.69 -20.34
CA THR A 404 -10.13 17.61 -21.30
C THR A 404 -9.61 16.23 -20.89
N GLN A 405 -8.51 16.15 -20.13
CA GLN A 405 -8.02 14.87 -19.59
C GLN A 405 -8.86 14.38 -18.41
N LEU A 406 -9.26 15.27 -17.50
CA LEU A 406 -10.16 14.95 -16.39
C LEU A 406 -11.56 14.61 -16.89
N ASP A 407 -12.06 15.30 -17.93
CA ASP A 407 -13.32 14.96 -18.59
C ASP A 407 -13.22 13.64 -19.36
N ALA A 408 -12.07 13.31 -19.96
CA ALA A 408 -11.83 11.99 -20.57
C ALA A 408 -11.79 10.87 -19.50
N VAL A 409 -11.09 11.07 -18.39
CA VAL A 409 -11.07 10.13 -17.25
C VAL A 409 -12.45 10.01 -16.63
N ASN A 410 -13.18 11.11 -16.43
CA ASN A 410 -14.56 11.08 -15.92
C ASN A 410 -15.53 10.43 -16.92
N HIS A 411 -15.32 10.59 -18.23
CA HIS A 411 -16.10 9.91 -19.27
C HIS A 411 -15.75 8.41 -19.31
N GLU A 412 -14.50 8.02 -19.06
CA GLU A 412 -14.07 6.63 -19.00
C GLU A 412 -14.55 5.92 -17.72
N VAL A 413 -14.48 6.61 -16.58
CA VAL A 413 -15.06 6.19 -15.29
C VAL A 413 -16.59 6.13 -15.37
N ASN A 414 -17.25 7.10 -15.99
CA ASN A 414 -18.70 7.05 -16.21
C ASN A 414 -19.08 6.00 -17.27
N ALA A 415 -18.24 5.71 -18.26
CA ALA A 415 -18.45 4.59 -19.19
C ALA A 415 -18.18 3.22 -18.53
N ALA A 416 -17.32 3.14 -17.52
CA ALA A 416 -17.19 1.97 -16.66
C ALA A 416 -18.43 1.83 -15.73
N ARG A 417 -18.93 2.93 -15.17
CA ARG A 417 -20.13 2.99 -14.32
C ARG A 417 -21.43 2.73 -15.11
N ALA A 418 -21.48 3.12 -16.39
CA ALA A 418 -22.58 2.85 -17.31
C ALA A 418 -22.58 1.40 -17.81
N ARG A 419 -21.40 0.79 -18.02
CA ARG A 419 -21.29 -0.67 -18.24
C ARG A 419 -21.80 -1.51 -17.06
N GLY A 420 -21.89 -0.92 -15.86
CA GLY A 420 -22.51 -1.51 -14.68
C GLY A 420 -24.02 -1.29 -14.53
N ARG A 421 -24.59 -0.26 -15.17
CA ARG A 421 -26.01 0.11 -15.06
C ARG A 421 -26.82 -0.43 -16.22
N GLY A 422 -27.18 -1.70 -16.12
CA GLY A 422 -27.87 -2.44 -17.18
C GLY A 422 -29.15 -3.17 -16.77
N GLN A 423 -29.90 -2.74 -15.74
CA GLN A 423 -31.36 -2.94 -15.56
C GLN A 423 -31.87 -2.27 -14.26
N GLU A 424 -33.19 -2.04 -14.19
CA GLU A 424 -33.85 -1.02 -13.34
C GLU A 424 -34.75 -1.60 -12.23
N ALA A 425 -34.97 -0.81 -11.16
CA ALA A 425 -35.99 -0.95 -10.08
C ALA A 425 -35.85 -2.20 -9.15
N ALA A 426 -36.26 -2.19 -7.88
CA ALA A 426 -37.13 -1.28 -7.10
C ALA A 426 -36.62 -1.15 -5.62
N PRO A 427 -37.20 -0.27 -4.76
CA PRO A 427 -36.52 0.21 -3.54
C PRO A 427 -36.90 -0.51 -2.23
N GLY A 428 -35.93 -0.58 -1.32
CA GLY A 428 -36.11 -0.87 0.12
C GLY A 428 -35.57 -2.23 0.56
N ASP A 429 -34.43 -2.23 1.26
CA ASP A 429 -34.15 -3.02 2.48
C ASP A 429 -32.80 -2.60 3.06
N ASP A 430 -32.74 -2.44 4.38
CA ASP A 430 -31.70 -1.74 5.14
C ASP A 430 -30.62 -2.73 5.66
N ILE A 431 -29.34 -2.54 5.29
CA ILE A 431 -28.26 -3.47 5.68
C ILE A 431 -27.66 -3.04 7.03
N SER A 432 -28.19 -3.60 8.11
CA SER A 432 -27.57 -3.52 9.43
C SER A 432 -26.24 -4.31 9.46
N LEU A 433 -25.15 -3.65 9.86
CA LEU A 433 -23.86 -4.30 10.13
C LEU A 433 -23.96 -5.11 11.43
N GLU A 434 -24.45 -6.35 11.34
CA GLU A 434 -24.61 -7.24 12.50
C GLU A 434 -23.29 -7.45 13.25
N VAL A 435 -23.27 -7.09 14.55
CA VAL A 435 -22.11 -7.20 15.45
C VAL A 435 -21.49 -8.61 15.39
N GLU A 436 -22.31 -9.65 15.45
CA GLU A 436 -21.84 -11.04 15.39
C GLU A 436 -21.13 -11.38 14.06
N THR A 437 -21.47 -10.73 12.93
CA THR A 437 -20.75 -10.95 11.68
C THR A 437 -19.33 -10.39 11.74
N VAL A 438 -19.10 -9.22 12.34
CA VAL A 438 -17.76 -8.62 12.48
C VAL A 438 -16.96 -9.37 13.54
N PHE A 439 -17.58 -9.75 14.65
CA PHE A 439 -16.98 -10.59 15.68
C PHE A 439 -16.58 -11.97 15.14
N SER A 440 -17.39 -12.58 14.26
CA SER A 440 -17.02 -13.81 13.57
C SER A 440 -15.78 -13.64 12.67
N GLN A 441 -15.56 -12.46 12.09
CA GLN A 441 -14.36 -12.20 11.28
C GLN A 441 -13.09 -12.15 12.14
N ALA A 442 -13.17 -11.51 13.31
CA ALA A 442 -12.08 -11.48 14.29
C ALA A 442 -11.76 -12.88 14.84
N ARG A 443 -12.77 -13.63 15.28
CA ARG A 443 -12.63 -15.03 15.76
C ARG A 443 -12.03 -15.95 14.70
N ASN A 444 -12.32 -15.74 13.42
CA ASN A 444 -11.77 -16.50 12.29
C ASN A 444 -10.48 -15.92 11.69
N GLY A 445 -9.85 -14.91 12.32
CA GLY A 445 -8.58 -14.31 11.86
C GLY A 445 -8.65 -13.63 10.48
N ARG A 446 -9.84 -13.24 10.00
CA ARG A 446 -10.06 -12.69 8.65
C ARG A 446 -9.67 -11.21 8.55
N MET A 447 -8.41 -10.91 8.87
CA MET A 447 -7.86 -9.56 9.03
C MET A 447 -8.25 -8.56 7.92
N LYS A 448 -8.21 -8.96 6.64
CA LYS A 448 -8.60 -8.06 5.53
C LYS A 448 -10.05 -7.60 5.65
N ARG A 449 -10.98 -8.51 5.92
CA ARG A 449 -12.41 -8.17 6.07
C ARG A 449 -12.68 -7.42 7.37
N LEU A 450 -11.92 -7.72 8.44
CA LEU A 450 -12.02 -6.98 9.69
C LEU A 450 -11.57 -5.53 9.51
N VAL A 451 -10.45 -5.30 8.80
CA VAL A 451 -9.99 -3.97 8.39
C VAL A 451 -11.05 -3.29 7.52
N GLU A 452 -11.56 -3.97 6.50
CA GLU A 452 -12.65 -3.45 5.65
C GLU A 452 -13.91 -3.08 6.46
N SER A 453 -14.25 -3.83 7.51
CA SER A 453 -15.40 -3.58 8.39
C SER A 453 -15.16 -2.41 9.36
N LEU A 454 -13.94 -2.27 9.89
CA LEU A 454 -13.52 -1.14 10.73
C LEU A 454 -13.39 0.15 9.90
N ASP A 455 -12.91 0.06 8.66
CA ASP A 455 -12.86 1.17 7.70
C ASP A 455 -14.26 1.55 7.18
N ALA A 456 -15.21 0.61 7.18
CA ALA A 456 -16.64 0.85 6.98
C ALA A 456 -17.35 1.44 8.22
N GLY A 457 -16.60 1.85 9.26
CA GLY A 457 -17.13 2.58 10.41
C GLY A 457 -17.72 1.72 11.53
N PHE A 458 -17.46 0.42 11.57
CA PHE A 458 -17.85 -0.42 12.69
C PHE A 458 -17.27 0.13 14.03
N PRO A 459 -18.07 0.30 15.10
CA PRO A 459 -17.57 0.88 16.34
C PRO A 459 -16.54 -0.06 16.98
N ILE A 460 -15.33 0.44 17.20
CA ILE A 460 -14.20 -0.40 17.62
C ILE A 460 -14.38 -1.04 19.01
N ASP A 461 -15.06 -0.32 19.90
CA ASP A 461 -15.44 -0.76 21.25
C ASP A 461 -16.85 -1.38 21.29
N SER A 462 -17.37 -1.87 20.15
CA SER A 462 -18.60 -2.69 20.16
C SER A 462 -18.39 -3.93 21.02
N GLU A 463 -19.48 -4.39 21.65
CA GLU A 463 -19.50 -5.53 22.58
C GLU A 463 -20.27 -6.73 22.00
N ASP A 464 -19.79 -7.96 22.22
CA ASP A 464 -20.59 -9.18 22.00
C ASP A 464 -21.52 -9.52 23.17
N ASP A 465 -22.28 -10.61 23.05
CA ASP A 465 -23.21 -11.13 24.08
C ASP A 465 -22.58 -11.36 25.47
N LYS A 466 -21.25 -11.33 25.59
CA LYS A 466 -20.50 -11.49 26.85
C LYS A 466 -19.78 -10.19 27.28
N ALA A 467 -20.15 -9.06 26.66
CA ALA A 467 -19.50 -7.75 26.79
C ALA A 467 -18.01 -7.74 26.40
N ASN A 468 -17.56 -8.66 25.52
CA ASN A 468 -16.19 -8.59 25.00
C ASN A 468 -16.12 -7.61 23.83
N THR A 469 -15.05 -6.80 23.79
CA THR A 469 -14.67 -6.02 22.61
C THR A 469 -13.84 -6.83 21.64
N LEU A 470 -13.64 -6.30 20.42
CA LEU A 470 -12.72 -6.89 19.44
C LEU A 470 -11.29 -7.03 20.00
N LEU A 471 -10.87 -6.12 20.90
CA LEU A 471 -9.54 -6.15 21.53
C LEU A 471 -9.41 -7.32 22.52
N LEU A 472 -10.43 -7.58 23.33
CA LEU A 472 -10.48 -8.74 24.23
C LEU A 472 -10.35 -10.06 23.45
N LEU A 473 -11.05 -10.19 22.32
CA LEU A 473 -10.91 -11.36 21.44
C LEU A 473 -9.54 -11.44 20.75
N ALA A 474 -8.88 -10.31 20.48
CA ALA A 474 -7.54 -10.30 19.92
C ALA A 474 -6.49 -10.81 20.93
N CYS A 475 -6.61 -10.39 22.20
CA CYS A 475 -5.78 -10.87 23.30
C CYS A 475 -6.03 -12.35 23.61
N GLN A 476 -7.30 -12.78 23.68
CA GLN A 476 -7.66 -14.18 23.91
C GLN A 476 -7.10 -15.14 22.85
N ASN A 477 -7.04 -14.69 21.59
CA ASN A 477 -6.51 -15.48 20.47
C ASN A 477 -4.99 -15.27 20.25
N VAL A 478 -4.30 -14.53 21.13
CA VAL A 478 -2.88 -14.16 21.03
C VAL A 478 -2.51 -13.57 19.65
N ASN A 479 -3.43 -12.81 19.04
CA ASN A 479 -3.27 -12.29 17.69
C ASN A 479 -2.66 -10.89 17.71
N GLN A 480 -1.34 -10.83 17.86
CA GLN A 480 -0.56 -9.60 17.95
C GLN A 480 -0.91 -8.56 16.88
N ARG A 481 -0.97 -8.97 15.61
CA ARG A 481 -1.31 -8.08 14.49
C ARG A 481 -2.71 -7.45 14.62
N MET A 482 -3.65 -8.15 15.28
CA MET A 482 -5.00 -7.64 15.53
C MET A 482 -5.01 -6.69 16.73
N VAL A 483 -4.25 -7.00 17.78
CA VAL A 483 -4.03 -6.11 18.94
C VAL A 483 -3.41 -4.78 18.48
N GLU A 484 -2.31 -4.82 17.73
CA GLU A 484 -1.62 -3.64 17.19
C GLU A 484 -2.55 -2.76 16.34
N LEU A 485 -3.35 -3.37 15.45
CA LEU A 485 -4.32 -2.67 14.61
C LEU A 485 -5.38 -1.96 15.46
N LEU A 486 -5.96 -2.64 16.45
CA LEU A 486 -7.05 -2.11 17.27
C LEU A 486 -6.56 -1.01 18.22
N VAL A 487 -5.38 -1.20 18.83
CA VAL A 487 -4.73 -0.18 19.67
C VAL A 487 -4.35 1.05 18.85
N THR A 488 -3.80 0.88 17.64
CA THR A 488 -3.52 1.99 16.71
C THR A 488 -4.79 2.78 16.33
N ARG A 489 -5.94 2.09 16.25
CA ARG A 489 -7.26 2.68 16.00
C ARG A 489 -7.96 3.19 17.27
N ARG A 490 -7.25 3.25 18.41
CA ARG A 490 -7.70 3.77 19.71
C ARG A 490 -8.84 2.98 20.38
N ALA A 491 -8.82 1.65 20.25
CA ALA A 491 -9.65 0.78 21.07
C ALA A 491 -9.39 0.99 22.57
N ASN A 492 -10.42 0.81 23.40
CA ASN A 492 -10.32 0.93 24.86
C ASN A 492 -9.53 -0.25 25.47
N VAL A 493 -8.25 -0.01 25.77
CA VAL A 493 -7.33 -0.97 26.40
C VAL A 493 -7.76 -1.43 27.80
N ASN A 494 -8.61 -0.66 28.49
CA ASN A 494 -9.07 -0.91 29.85
C ASN A 494 -10.56 -1.33 29.92
N HIS A 495 -11.15 -1.75 28.79
CA HIS A 495 -12.52 -2.26 28.77
C HIS A 495 -12.69 -3.48 29.68
N ARG A 496 -13.79 -3.57 30.41
CA ARG A 496 -14.12 -4.70 31.29
C ARG A 496 -15.30 -5.48 30.71
N ASN A 497 -15.11 -6.78 30.46
CA ASN A 497 -16.22 -7.64 30.01
C ASN A 497 -17.19 -8.00 31.15
N ALA A 498 -18.17 -8.86 30.88
CA ALA A 498 -19.19 -9.25 31.86
C ALA A 498 -18.63 -9.95 33.12
N GLN A 499 -17.39 -10.46 33.07
CA GLN A 499 -16.66 -11.07 34.18
C GLN A 499 -15.69 -10.10 34.86
N GLY A 500 -15.66 -8.84 34.43
CA GLY A 500 -14.73 -7.81 34.91
C GLY A 500 -13.33 -7.91 34.32
N ASN A 501 -13.06 -8.88 33.44
CA ASN A 501 -11.75 -9.12 32.85
C ASN A 501 -11.43 -8.05 31.79
N THR A 502 -10.19 -7.56 31.78
CA THR A 502 -9.67 -6.58 30.80
C THR A 502 -8.83 -7.26 29.71
N PRO A 503 -8.55 -6.60 28.56
CA PRO A 503 -7.59 -7.08 27.57
C PRO A 503 -6.27 -7.59 28.17
N LEU A 504 -5.78 -6.91 29.22
CA LEU A 504 -4.54 -7.27 29.91
C LEU A 504 -4.64 -8.60 30.68
N HIS A 505 -5.79 -8.92 31.29
CA HIS A 505 -6.00 -10.24 31.93
C HIS A 505 -5.93 -11.36 30.88
N PHE A 506 -6.53 -11.15 29.70
CA PHE A 506 -6.48 -12.13 28.62
C PHE A 506 -5.08 -12.25 28.01
N ALA A 507 -4.36 -11.14 27.86
CA ALA A 507 -2.97 -11.17 27.43
C ALA A 507 -2.10 -11.98 28.41
N MET A 508 -2.09 -11.65 29.70
CA MET A 508 -1.26 -12.35 30.70
C MET A 508 -1.65 -13.83 30.89
N ALA A 509 -2.92 -14.21 30.71
CA ALA A 509 -3.36 -15.59 30.89
C ALA A 509 -3.15 -16.49 29.66
N TYR A 510 -3.08 -15.94 28.45
CA TYR A 510 -2.98 -16.72 27.20
C TYR A 510 -1.66 -16.52 26.43
N ASP A 511 -0.97 -15.39 26.61
CA ASP A 511 0.34 -15.14 26.02
C ASP A 511 1.47 -15.62 26.95
N GLY A 512 1.98 -16.82 26.67
CA GLY A 512 3.10 -17.41 27.42
C GLY A 512 4.46 -16.71 27.22
N GLU A 513 4.58 -15.79 26.27
CA GLU A 513 5.80 -14.99 26.04
C GLU A 513 5.70 -13.58 26.67
N GLY A 514 4.50 -13.15 27.08
CA GLY A 514 4.24 -11.86 27.76
C GLY A 514 4.30 -10.61 26.86
N VAL A 515 4.62 -10.77 25.57
CA VAL A 515 4.83 -9.69 24.60
C VAL A 515 3.58 -8.82 24.41
N LEU A 516 2.39 -9.42 24.40
CA LEU A 516 1.13 -8.67 24.34
C LEU A 516 0.84 -7.91 25.64
N GLY A 517 1.28 -8.45 26.78
CA GLY A 517 1.18 -7.79 28.08
C GLY A 517 2.02 -6.52 28.11
N GLU A 518 3.30 -6.61 27.76
CA GLU A 518 4.20 -5.47 27.65
C GLU A 518 3.68 -4.43 26.64
N TYR A 519 3.21 -4.87 25.48
CA TYR A 519 2.65 -3.99 24.45
C TYR A 519 1.42 -3.21 24.94
N LEU A 520 0.49 -3.86 25.65
CA LEU A 520 -0.69 -3.21 26.20
C LEU A 520 -0.34 -2.21 27.32
N ILE A 521 0.56 -2.57 28.23
CA ILE A 521 1.05 -1.68 29.30
C ILE A 521 1.70 -0.44 28.69
N ALA A 522 2.55 -0.61 27.67
CA ALA A 522 3.17 0.51 26.94
C ALA A 522 2.15 1.45 26.25
N HIS A 523 0.93 0.98 25.99
CA HIS A 523 -0.18 1.76 25.42
C HIS A 523 -1.23 2.19 26.46
N GLY A 524 -0.91 2.12 27.76
CA GLY A 524 -1.74 2.66 28.84
C GLY A 524 -2.78 1.69 29.40
N ALA A 525 -2.58 0.38 29.27
CA ALA A 525 -3.34 -0.60 30.04
C ALA A 525 -3.02 -0.48 31.54
N ASP A 526 -4.07 -0.48 32.35
CA ASP A 526 -4.00 -0.39 33.82
C ASP A 526 -3.95 -1.80 34.41
N ASP A 527 -2.84 -2.09 35.09
CA ASP A 527 -2.53 -3.39 35.70
C ASP A 527 -3.08 -3.53 37.13
N THR A 528 -3.76 -2.50 37.65
CA THR A 528 -4.39 -2.50 38.98
C THR A 528 -5.88 -2.88 38.94
N ILE A 529 -6.46 -3.03 37.75
CA ILE A 529 -7.89 -3.33 37.59
C ILE A 529 -8.18 -4.79 38.00
N GLU A 530 -8.90 -4.99 39.10
CA GLU A 530 -9.36 -6.31 39.54
C GLU A 530 -10.61 -6.78 38.77
N ASN A 531 -10.66 -8.05 38.35
CA ASN A 531 -11.87 -8.67 37.79
C ASN A 531 -12.95 -8.95 38.86
N ASN A 532 -14.09 -9.54 38.47
CA ASN A 532 -15.20 -9.79 39.40
C ASN A 532 -14.88 -10.86 40.47
N SER A 533 -13.74 -11.55 40.37
CA SER A 533 -13.23 -12.50 41.36
C SER A 533 -12.24 -11.85 42.34
N GLY A 534 -11.90 -10.56 42.17
CA GLY A 534 -10.88 -9.86 42.95
C GLY A 534 -9.44 -10.21 42.56
N LEU A 535 -9.23 -10.70 41.33
CA LEU A 535 -7.91 -11.05 40.78
C LEU A 535 -7.41 -9.91 39.90
N THR A 536 -6.12 -9.58 39.98
CA THR A 536 -5.46 -8.65 39.06
C THR A 536 -5.06 -9.36 37.76
N PRO A 537 -4.65 -8.64 36.70
CA PRO A 537 -4.17 -9.26 35.46
C PRO A 537 -2.99 -10.23 35.66
N TYR A 538 -2.18 -10.04 36.71
CA TYR A 538 -1.05 -10.94 37.04
C TYR A 538 -1.49 -12.22 37.76
N ASP A 539 -2.64 -12.20 38.46
CA ASP A 539 -3.17 -13.38 39.17
C ASP A 539 -3.96 -14.31 38.23
N GLY A 540 -4.43 -13.79 37.10
CA GLY A 540 -5.09 -14.55 36.03
C GLY A 540 -6.62 -14.38 35.96
N LEU A 541 -7.26 -15.23 35.13
CA LEU A 541 -8.69 -15.12 34.81
C LEU A 541 -9.63 -15.84 35.80
N THR A 542 -9.12 -16.84 36.52
CA THR A 542 -9.86 -17.69 37.47
C THR A 542 -8.94 -18.10 38.62
N ALA A 543 -9.50 -18.31 39.82
CA ALA A 543 -8.74 -18.60 41.04
C ALA A 543 -8.38 -20.09 41.24
N ASP A 544 -8.37 -20.88 40.16
CA ASP A 544 -8.21 -22.35 40.13
C ASP A 544 -6.87 -22.78 39.51
#